data_AF-A0A931RXR6-F1
#
_entry.id   AF-A0A931RXR6-F1
#
_cell.length_a   1.000
_cell.length_b   1.000
_cell.length_c   1.000
_cell.angle_alpha   90.00
_cell.angle_beta   90.00
_cell.angle_gamma   90.00
#
_symmetry.space_group_name_H-M   'P 1'
#
loop_
_entity.id
_entity.type
_entity.pdbx_description
1 polymer ?
#
loop_
_entity_poly.entity_id
_entity_poly.type
_entity_poly.pdbx_seq_one_letter_code
_entity_poly.pdbx_strand_id
1 'polypeptide(L)'
;MNRIAFFVDGFNVYHALQEEPAYIKYKWLDLIKLAKCFVGRNDTLTKVFYFTAYATWDADKVARHQMYVKALQGVGAEVTLGMFKYKQKRCRNCHKLYETYEEKETDVNIATMLLKTAVQDLYDSAVIVSGDSDLIPAVKAVKSLFPAKKIGVMVPIGRSAEDLKKNCDFRFKMKERHLQTSQFPDIIDLGEGAKLERPKTWA
;
A
#
# COMPACT_ATOMS: atom_id res chain seq x y z
N MET A 1 2.40 -8.80 -24.17
CA MET A 1 2.37 -7.58 -23.35
C MET A 1 1.64 -7.92 -22.08
N ASN A 2 2.31 -7.94 -20.93
CA ASN A 2 1.71 -8.36 -19.66
C ASN A 2 1.08 -7.14 -18.96
N ARG A 3 -0.20 -7.23 -18.59
CA ARG A 3 -0.89 -6.19 -17.82
C ARG A 3 -0.65 -6.40 -16.33
N ILE A 4 -0.02 -5.44 -15.68
CA ILE A 4 0.36 -5.54 -14.26
C ILE A 4 -0.44 -4.55 -13.44
N ALA A 5 -1.07 -5.02 -12.36
CA ALA A 5 -1.73 -4.18 -11.36
C ALA A 5 -1.02 -4.30 -10.00
N PHE A 6 -0.98 -3.21 -9.24
CA PHE A 6 -0.39 -3.19 -7.90
C PHE A 6 -1.47 -2.96 -6.84
N PHE A 7 -1.38 -3.72 -5.74
CA PHE A 7 -2.29 -3.66 -4.60
C PHE A 7 -1.46 -3.30 -3.38
N VAL A 8 -1.48 -2.02 -3.01
CA VAL A 8 -0.59 -1.44 -2.01
C VAL A 8 -1.30 -1.33 -0.67
N ASP A 9 -0.81 -2.10 0.29
CA ASP A 9 -1.21 -1.97 1.68
C ASP A 9 -0.49 -0.76 2.30
N GLY A 10 -1.26 0.31 2.52
CA GLY A 10 -0.74 1.57 2.99
C GLY A 10 -0.17 1.51 4.40
N PHE A 11 -0.70 0.67 5.28
CA PHE A 11 -0.19 0.51 6.63
C PHE A 11 1.11 -0.29 6.63
N ASN A 12 1.17 -1.38 5.88
CA ASN A 12 2.38 -2.19 5.82
C ASN A 12 3.57 -1.37 5.27
N VAL A 13 3.33 -0.59 4.21
CA VAL A 13 4.33 0.36 3.66
C VAL A 13 4.65 1.48 4.65
N TYR A 14 3.65 2.12 5.26
CA TYR A 14 3.86 3.20 6.23
C TYR A 14 4.70 2.74 7.42
N HIS A 15 4.36 1.60 8.02
CA HIS A 15 5.09 1.07 9.17
C HIS A 15 6.52 0.67 8.80
N ALA A 16 6.74 0.09 7.62
CA ALA A 16 8.08 -0.20 7.12
C ALA A 16 8.97 1.06 6.99
N LEU A 17 8.39 2.21 6.62
CA LEU A 17 9.11 3.48 6.53
C LEU A 17 9.19 4.24 7.88
N GLN A 18 8.26 4.00 8.79
CA GLN A 18 8.18 4.68 10.09
C GLN A 18 9.09 4.05 11.15
N GLU A 19 9.29 2.73 11.11
CA GLU A 19 10.08 2.00 12.10
C GLU A 19 11.59 2.19 11.95
N GLU A 20 12.07 2.48 10.75
CA GLU A 20 13.47 2.74 10.48
C GLU A 20 13.70 4.26 10.27
N PRO A 21 14.40 4.96 11.19
CA PRO A 21 14.65 6.39 11.09
C PRO A 21 15.24 6.82 9.74
N ALA A 22 16.12 6.01 9.15
CA ALA A 22 16.74 6.32 7.85
C ALA A 22 15.72 6.38 6.69
N TYR A 23 14.54 5.75 6.85
CA TYR A 23 13.51 5.65 5.81
C TYR A 23 12.34 6.62 5.99
N ILE A 24 12.29 7.37 7.10
CA ILE A 24 11.22 8.36 7.35
C ILE A 24 11.13 9.39 6.23
N LYS A 25 12.28 9.80 5.66
CA LYS A 25 12.36 10.73 4.54
C LYS A 25 11.68 10.23 3.26
N TYR A 26 11.43 8.93 3.14
CA TYR A 26 10.80 8.33 1.95
C TYR A 26 9.27 8.24 2.01
N LYS A 27 8.62 8.83 3.02
CA LYS A 27 7.15 8.81 3.15
C LYS A 27 6.43 9.61 2.07
N TRP A 28 7.11 10.54 1.40
CA TRP A 28 6.56 11.29 0.26
C TRP A 28 6.68 10.49 -1.05
N LEU A 29 6.21 9.24 -1.01
CA LEU A 29 6.42 8.23 -2.04
C LEU A 29 5.33 8.25 -3.12
N ASP A 30 5.74 8.44 -4.36
CA ASP A 30 4.89 8.25 -5.54
C ASP A 30 4.80 6.76 -5.88
N LEU A 31 3.64 6.16 -5.55
CA LEU A 31 3.40 4.73 -5.77
C LEU A 31 3.30 4.36 -7.25
N ILE A 32 2.96 5.30 -8.14
CA ILE A 32 2.93 5.07 -9.58
C ILE A 32 4.36 4.97 -10.11
N LYS A 33 5.24 5.89 -9.73
CA LYS A 33 6.67 5.82 -10.06
C LYS A 33 7.30 4.55 -9.48
N LEU A 34 6.97 4.21 -8.23
CA LEU A 34 7.48 2.99 -7.60
C LEU A 34 7.05 1.75 -8.40
N ALA A 35 5.77 1.63 -8.73
CA ALA A 35 5.26 0.50 -9.51
C ALA A 35 5.97 0.38 -10.87
N LYS A 36 6.16 1.50 -11.58
CA LYS A 36 6.88 1.56 -12.87
C LYS A 36 8.32 1.05 -12.78
N CYS A 37 8.98 1.11 -11.62
CA CYS A 37 10.33 0.56 -11.45
C CYS A 37 10.37 -0.98 -11.60
N PHE A 38 9.23 -1.67 -11.50
CA PHE A 38 9.11 -3.13 -11.55
C PHE A 38 8.32 -3.64 -12.75
N VAL A 39 7.86 -2.74 -13.62
CA VAL A 39 7.15 -3.10 -14.86
C VAL A 39 8.17 -3.11 -16.00
N GLY A 40 8.25 -4.24 -16.72
CA GLY A 40 9.17 -4.40 -17.84
C GLY A 40 8.81 -3.47 -19.01
N ARG A 41 9.77 -3.24 -19.93
CA ARG A 41 9.58 -2.37 -21.10
C ARG A 41 8.42 -2.81 -22.02
N ASN A 42 8.11 -4.11 -22.02
CA ASN A 42 7.05 -4.72 -22.84
C ASN A 42 5.77 -5.01 -22.03
N ASP A 43 5.72 -4.54 -20.79
CA ASP A 43 4.59 -4.73 -19.88
C ASP A 43 3.88 -3.39 -19.67
N THR A 44 2.64 -3.44 -19.21
CA THR A 44 1.83 -2.24 -19.01
C THR A 44 1.34 -2.18 -17.58
N LEU A 45 1.63 -1.07 -16.90
CA LEU A 45 1.01 -0.76 -15.62
C LEU A 45 -0.45 -0.37 -15.86
N THR A 46 -1.37 -1.21 -15.42
CA THR A 46 -2.82 -0.96 -15.59
C THR A 46 -3.37 -0.06 -14.50
N LYS A 47 -3.11 -0.43 -13.24
CA LYS A 47 -3.63 0.30 -12.08
C LYS A 47 -2.75 0.11 -10.86
N VAL A 48 -2.77 1.11 -9.99
CA VAL A 48 -2.24 1.01 -8.63
C VAL A 48 -3.39 1.30 -7.68
N PHE A 49 -3.78 0.28 -6.94
CA PHE A 49 -4.76 0.36 -5.86
C PHE A 49 -4.03 0.61 -4.55
N TYR A 50 -4.46 1.62 -3.79
CA TYR A 50 -3.90 1.99 -2.50
C TYR A 50 -4.97 1.84 -1.41
N PHE A 51 -4.69 1.01 -0.41
CA PHE A 51 -5.62 0.68 0.65
C PHE A 51 -5.13 1.29 1.96
N THR A 52 -5.98 2.07 2.63
CA THR A 52 -5.56 2.80 3.83
C THR A 52 -6.76 3.20 4.69
N ALA A 53 -6.52 3.77 5.87
CA ALA A 53 -7.57 4.31 6.73
C ALA A 53 -7.09 5.59 7.45
N TYR A 54 -8.00 6.52 7.72
CA TYR A 54 -7.66 7.75 8.43
C TYR A 54 -7.74 7.58 9.94
N ALA A 55 -6.66 7.92 10.64
CA ALA A 55 -6.60 7.91 12.10
C ALA A 55 -7.42 9.08 12.71
N THR A 56 -8.74 8.97 12.70
CA THR A 56 -9.70 10.05 12.98
C THR A 56 -9.54 10.74 14.34
N TRP A 57 -8.82 10.14 15.29
CA TRP A 57 -8.53 10.71 16.61
C TRP A 57 -7.31 11.65 16.63
N ASP A 58 -6.57 11.79 15.52
CA ASP A 58 -5.35 12.62 15.43
C ASP A 58 -5.43 13.52 14.20
N ALA A 59 -5.90 14.76 14.40
CA ALA A 59 -6.16 15.72 13.32
C ALA A 59 -4.92 16.02 12.48
N ASP A 60 -3.75 16.11 13.09
CA ASP A 60 -2.49 16.38 12.40
C ASP A 60 -2.05 15.20 11.52
N LYS A 61 -2.21 13.96 12.02
CA LYS A 61 -1.97 12.77 11.20
C LYS A 61 -2.97 12.69 10.05
N VAL A 62 -4.25 12.99 10.30
CA VAL A 62 -5.28 12.99 9.25
C VAL A 62 -4.95 14.01 8.17
N ALA A 63 -4.61 15.24 8.53
CA ALA A 63 -4.28 16.28 7.57
C ALA A 63 -3.10 15.89 6.66
N ARG A 64 -2.00 15.38 7.25
CA ARG A 64 -0.84 14.88 6.48
C ARG A 64 -1.20 13.70 5.59
N HIS A 65 -2.01 12.77 6.10
CA HIS A 65 -2.40 11.58 5.35
C HIS A 65 -3.38 11.91 4.21
N GLN A 66 -4.36 12.79 4.42
CA GLN A 66 -5.24 13.30 3.38
C GLN A 66 -4.45 14.01 2.28
N MET A 67 -3.42 14.78 2.64
CA MET A 67 -2.53 15.39 1.67
C MET A 67 -1.79 14.34 0.83
N TYR A 68 -1.26 13.29 1.46
CA TYR A 68 -0.62 12.18 0.75
C TYR A 68 -1.60 11.43 -0.17
N VAL A 69 -2.82 11.16 0.30
CA VAL A 69 -3.88 10.54 -0.50
C VAL A 69 -4.23 11.40 -1.71
N LYS A 70 -4.37 12.73 -1.54
CA LYS A 70 -4.60 13.65 -2.65
C LYS A 70 -3.46 13.63 -3.68
N ALA A 71 -2.21 13.59 -3.23
CA ALA A 71 -1.05 13.47 -4.12
C ALA A 71 -1.09 12.17 -4.93
N LEU A 72 -1.41 11.03 -4.30
CA LEU A 72 -1.55 9.74 -4.96
C LEU A 72 -2.69 9.71 -5.98
N GLN A 73 -3.85 10.27 -5.63
CA GLN A 73 -4.98 10.40 -6.55
C GLN A 73 -4.62 11.27 -7.75
N GLY A 74 -3.87 12.36 -7.53
CA GLY A 74 -3.41 13.26 -8.59
C GLY A 74 -2.53 12.60 -9.65
N VAL A 75 -1.78 11.55 -9.29
CA VAL A 75 -1.00 10.74 -10.25
C VAL A 75 -1.73 9.50 -10.78
N GLY A 76 -2.99 9.29 -10.38
CA GLY A 76 -3.88 8.26 -10.92
C GLY A 76 -3.99 6.97 -10.09
N ALA A 77 -3.53 6.97 -8.83
CA ALA A 77 -3.77 5.85 -7.92
C ALA A 77 -5.25 5.80 -7.50
N GLU A 78 -5.80 4.58 -7.41
CA GLU A 78 -7.16 4.37 -6.92
C GLU A 78 -7.14 4.04 -5.43
N VAL A 79 -7.75 4.90 -4.63
CA VAL A 79 -7.68 4.83 -3.17
C VAL A 79 -8.96 4.20 -2.64
N THR A 80 -8.80 3.15 -1.84
CA THR A 80 -9.89 2.52 -1.08
C THR A 80 -9.65 2.77 0.40
N LEU A 81 -10.61 3.43 1.05
CA LEU A 81 -10.56 3.73 2.48
C LEU A 81 -11.28 2.64 3.27
N GLY A 82 -10.57 2.02 4.21
CA GLY A 82 -11.16 1.30 5.32
C GLY A 82 -11.53 2.25 6.46
N MET A 83 -11.69 1.70 7.65
CA MET A 83 -12.03 2.49 8.84
C MET A 83 -11.24 2.06 10.07
N PHE A 84 -11.12 2.96 11.03
CA PHE A 84 -10.68 2.59 12.36
C PHE A 84 -11.86 2.45 13.30
N LYS A 85 -11.85 1.36 14.07
CA LYS A 85 -12.85 1.11 15.11
C LYS A 85 -12.23 1.35 16.47
N TYR A 86 -12.87 2.22 17.25
CA TYR A 86 -12.56 2.41 18.67
C TYR A 86 -12.70 1.08 19.42
N LYS A 87 -11.74 0.80 20.30
CA LYS A 87 -11.78 -0.33 21.24
C LYS A 87 -11.20 0.09 22.59
N GLN A 88 -11.81 -0.42 23.63
CA GLN A 88 -11.22 -0.43 24.96
C GLN A 88 -10.53 -1.79 25.18
N LYS A 89 -9.23 -1.79 25.45
CA LYS A 89 -8.48 -3.02 25.75
C LYS A 89 -8.03 -3.01 27.20
N ARG A 90 -7.89 -4.19 27.79
CA ARG A 90 -7.35 -4.38 29.13
C ARG A 90 -5.87 -4.74 29.03
N CYS A 91 -5.01 -3.97 29.69
CA CYS A 91 -3.58 -4.28 29.76
C CYS A 91 -3.37 -5.64 30.43
N ARG A 92 -2.57 -6.52 29.80
CA ARG A 92 -2.28 -7.86 30.34
C ARG A 92 -1.46 -7.82 31.63
N ASN A 93 -0.66 -6.76 31.82
CA ASN A 93 0.25 -6.64 32.96
C ASN A 93 -0.40 -5.91 34.15
N CYS A 94 -0.94 -4.71 33.93
CA CYS A 94 -1.48 -3.88 35.02
C CYS A 94 -3.00 -3.91 35.13
N HIS A 95 -3.69 -4.68 34.27
CA HIS A 95 -5.15 -4.82 34.24
C HIS A 95 -5.98 -3.55 34.05
N LYS A 96 -5.35 -2.38 33.85
CA LYS A 96 -6.03 -1.13 33.52
C LYS A 96 -6.62 -1.17 32.12
N LEU A 97 -7.79 -0.55 31.97
CA LEU A 97 -8.40 -0.30 30.68
C LEU A 97 -7.68 0.86 30.00
N TYR A 98 -7.44 0.74 28.70
CA TYR A 98 -6.91 1.81 27.87
C TYR A 98 -7.65 1.85 26.54
N GLU A 99 -7.73 3.05 26.00
CA GLU A 99 -8.37 3.33 24.72
C GLU A 99 -7.39 3.05 23.59
N THR A 100 -7.87 2.39 22.54
CA THR A 100 -7.09 2.12 21.35
C THR A 100 -8.00 2.09 20.13
N TYR A 101 -7.38 2.11 18.96
CA TYR A 101 -8.09 2.05 17.69
C TYR A 101 -7.52 0.88 16.91
N GLU A 102 -8.41 0.09 16.34
CA GLU A 102 -8.04 -1.05 15.51
C GLU A 102 -8.44 -0.75 14.08
N GLU A 103 -7.48 -0.87 13.18
CA GLU A 103 -7.72 -0.78 11.75
C GLU A 103 -8.63 -1.94 11.32
N LYS A 104 -9.54 -1.62 10.41
CA LYS A 104 -10.53 -2.55 9.88
C LYS A 104 -10.64 -2.40 8.38
N GLU A 105 -10.96 -3.54 7.78
CA GLU A 105 -11.33 -3.71 6.38
C GLU A 105 -10.18 -3.65 5.38
N THR A 106 -8.94 -3.27 5.74
CA THR A 106 -7.85 -3.21 4.73
C THR A 106 -7.60 -4.55 4.06
N ASP A 107 -7.45 -5.64 4.81
CA ASP A 107 -7.22 -6.97 4.23
C ASP A 107 -8.39 -7.45 3.37
N VAL A 108 -9.61 -7.18 3.83
CA VAL A 108 -10.84 -7.54 3.12
C VAL A 108 -10.96 -6.72 1.84
N ASN A 109 -10.64 -5.44 1.87
CA ASN A 109 -10.65 -4.55 0.71
C ASN A 109 -9.60 -4.97 -0.31
N ILE A 110 -8.38 -5.34 0.13
CA ILE A 110 -7.35 -5.88 -0.75
C ILE A 110 -7.84 -7.19 -1.39
N ALA A 111 -8.32 -8.14 -0.58
CA ALA A 111 -8.77 -9.45 -1.06
C ALA A 111 -9.93 -9.36 -2.06
N THR A 112 -10.93 -8.53 -1.74
CA THR A 112 -12.11 -8.33 -2.61
C THR A 112 -11.76 -7.58 -3.88
N MET A 113 -10.91 -6.55 -3.81
CA MET A 113 -10.45 -5.84 -5.00
C MET A 113 -9.61 -6.74 -5.91
N LEU A 114 -8.72 -7.56 -5.34
CA LEU A 114 -7.90 -8.52 -6.08
C LEU A 114 -8.79 -9.50 -6.86
N LEU A 115 -9.79 -10.10 -6.20
CA LEU A 115 -10.75 -11.01 -6.85
C LEU A 115 -11.63 -10.29 -7.89
N LYS A 116 -12.17 -9.12 -7.55
CA LYS A 116 -13.01 -8.31 -8.44
C LYS A 116 -12.27 -7.98 -9.74
N THR A 117 -11.03 -7.51 -9.63
CA THR A 117 -10.23 -7.11 -10.78
C THR A 117 -9.69 -8.32 -11.57
N ALA A 118 -9.56 -9.49 -10.92
CA ALA A 118 -9.34 -10.75 -11.63
C ALA A 118 -10.55 -11.15 -12.49
N VAL A 119 -11.77 -11.06 -11.93
CA VAL A 119 -13.03 -11.33 -12.65
C VAL A 119 -13.22 -10.38 -13.83
N GLN A 120 -12.89 -9.10 -13.64
CA GLN A 120 -12.97 -8.08 -14.68
C GLN A 120 -11.85 -8.17 -15.73
N ASP A 121 -10.96 -9.15 -15.61
CA ASP A 121 -9.78 -9.32 -16.44
C ASP A 121 -8.92 -8.03 -16.56
N LEU A 122 -8.78 -7.29 -15.46
CA LEU A 122 -8.06 -6.01 -15.46
C LEU A 122 -6.53 -6.20 -15.52
N TYR A 123 -6.03 -7.37 -15.10
CA TYR A 123 -4.61 -7.68 -15.08
C TYR A 123 -4.33 -9.12 -15.50
N ASP A 124 -3.14 -9.34 -16.01
CA ASP A 124 -2.54 -10.66 -16.23
C ASP A 124 -1.66 -11.04 -15.03
N SER A 125 -1.00 -10.04 -14.43
CA SER A 125 -0.24 -10.17 -13.18
C SER A 125 -0.69 -9.15 -12.12
N ALA A 126 -0.87 -9.59 -10.89
CA ALA A 126 -1.07 -8.70 -9.73
C ALA A 126 0.16 -8.72 -8.81
N VAL A 127 0.50 -7.57 -8.24
CA VAL A 127 1.58 -7.43 -7.26
C VAL A 127 0.99 -6.90 -5.95
N ILE A 128 1.03 -7.72 -4.91
CA ILE A 128 0.63 -7.31 -3.56
C ILE A 128 1.85 -6.67 -2.88
N VAL A 129 1.75 -5.40 -2.50
CA VAL A 129 2.77 -4.69 -1.75
C VAL A 129 2.39 -4.72 -0.27
N SER A 130 2.67 -5.86 0.37
CA SER A 130 2.45 -6.09 1.80
C SER A 130 3.36 -7.22 2.29
N GLY A 131 3.49 -7.31 3.61
CA GLY A 131 4.07 -8.46 4.31
C GLY A 131 3.03 -9.34 5.01
N ASP A 132 1.73 -9.03 4.87
CA ASP A 132 0.67 -9.70 5.63
C ASP A 132 0.30 -11.08 5.08
N SER A 133 0.39 -12.11 5.93
CA SER A 133 0.00 -13.48 5.61
C SER A 133 -1.51 -13.68 5.52
N ASP A 134 -2.31 -12.78 6.07
CA ASP A 134 -3.77 -12.86 6.04
C ASP A 134 -4.34 -12.70 4.63
N LEU A 135 -3.52 -12.23 3.68
CA LEU A 135 -3.84 -12.15 2.25
C LEU A 135 -3.66 -13.47 1.49
N ILE A 136 -3.02 -14.50 2.09
CA ILE A 136 -2.77 -15.80 1.44
C ILE A 136 -4.06 -16.47 0.92
N PRO A 137 -5.19 -16.49 1.66
CA PRO A 137 -6.45 -17.04 1.14
C PRO A 137 -6.91 -16.37 -0.15
N ALA A 138 -6.76 -15.05 -0.28
CA ALA A 138 -7.11 -14.33 -1.50
C ALA A 138 -6.19 -14.71 -2.67
N VAL A 139 -4.88 -14.83 -2.41
CA VAL A 139 -3.90 -15.31 -3.40
C VAL A 139 -4.28 -16.70 -3.91
N LYS A 140 -4.60 -17.63 -3.00
CA LYS A 140 -5.01 -18.99 -3.35
C LYS A 140 -6.31 -19.02 -4.15
N ALA A 141 -7.30 -18.21 -3.76
CA ALA A 141 -8.58 -18.13 -4.45
C ALA A 141 -8.40 -17.67 -5.91
N VAL A 142 -7.63 -16.60 -6.14
CA VAL A 142 -7.36 -16.10 -7.50
C VAL A 142 -6.61 -17.13 -8.33
N LYS A 143 -5.56 -17.75 -7.78
CA LYS A 143 -4.79 -18.78 -8.49
C LYS A 143 -5.63 -20.01 -8.85
N SER A 144 -6.57 -20.39 -7.98
CA SER A 144 -7.49 -21.50 -8.23
C SER A 144 -8.54 -21.17 -9.29
N LEU A 145 -9.12 -19.96 -9.25
CA LEU A 145 -10.19 -19.54 -10.16
C LEU A 145 -9.66 -19.09 -11.53
N PHE A 146 -8.44 -18.54 -11.56
CA PHE A 146 -7.83 -17.94 -12.76
C PHE A 146 -6.38 -18.43 -12.93
N PRO A 147 -6.14 -19.70 -13.33
CA PRO A 147 -4.80 -20.30 -13.39
C PRO A 147 -3.80 -19.58 -14.32
N ALA A 148 -4.31 -18.83 -15.31
CA ALA A 148 -3.49 -18.02 -16.21
C ALA A 148 -2.92 -16.77 -15.55
N LYS A 149 -3.57 -16.24 -14.49
CA LYS A 149 -3.12 -15.04 -13.80
C LYS A 149 -1.95 -15.36 -12.87
N LYS A 150 -1.01 -14.42 -12.74
CA LYS A 150 0.14 -14.54 -11.85
C LYS A 150 0.05 -13.57 -10.69
N ILE A 151 0.31 -14.03 -9.48
CA ILE A 151 0.26 -13.20 -8.27
C ILE A 151 1.66 -13.13 -7.67
N GLY A 152 2.22 -11.93 -7.64
CA GLY A 152 3.49 -11.62 -7.04
C GLY A 152 3.36 -10.87 -5.73
N VAL A 153 4.42 -10.90 -4.93
CA VAL A 153 4.54 -10.09 -3.71
C VAL A 153 5.73 -9.14 -3.79
N MET A 154 5.54 -7.92 -3.34
CA MET A 154 6.62 -6.98 -3.03
C MET A 154 6.59 -6.67 -1.54
N VAL A 155 7.53 -7.24 -0.82
CA VAL A 155 7.65 -6.98 0.62
C VAL A 155 8.24 -5.58 0.82
N PRO A 156 7.62 -4.70 1.63
CA PRO A 156 8.19 -3.39 1.94
C PRO A 156 9.60 -3.49 2.52
N ILE A 157 10.38 -2.42 2.37
CA ILE A 157 11.79 -2.38 2.81
C ILE A 157 11.90 -2.70 4.32
N GLY A 158 12.94 -3.43 4.73
CA GLY A 158 13.14 -3.80 6.13
C GLY A 158 12.17 -4.85 6.68
N ARG A 159 11.23 -5.37 5.88
CA ARG A 159 10.29 -6.43 6.29
C ARG A 159 10.63 -7.79 5.70
N SER A 160 10.12 -8.84 6.34
CA SER A 160 10.11 -10.21 5.86
C SER A 160 8.68 -10.75 5.81
N ALA A 161 8.40 -11.66 4.88
CA ALA A 161 7.08 -12.25 4.68
C ALA A 161 7.24 -13.63 4.00
N GLU A 162 7.86 -14.57 4.70
CA GLU A 162 8.24 -15.86 4.10
C GLU A 162 7.03 -16.68 3.66
N ASP A 163 5.93 -16.65 4.41
CA ASP A 163 4.74 -17.41 4.06
C ASP A 163 4.04 -16.83 2.84
N LEU A 164 3.92 -15.50 2.73
CA LEU A 164 3.35 -14.87 1.55
C LEU A 164 4.21 -15.15 0.30
N LYS A 165 5.54 -15.06 0.42
CA LYS A 165 6.49 -15.39 -0.66
C LYS A 165 6.36 -16.83 -1.16
N LYS A 166 6.07 -17.80 -0.28
CA LYS A 166 5.89 -19.21 -0.66
C LYS A 166 4.59 -19.46 -1.43
N ASN A 167 3.57 -18.62 -1.25
CA ASN A 167 2.26 -18.79 -1.86
C ASN A 167 2.10 -18.00 -3.18
N CYS A 168 2.91 -16.95 -3.39
CA CYS A 168 2.97 -16.17 -4.62
C CYS A 168 3.82 -16.85 -5.72
N ASP A 169 3.53 -16.54 -6.98
CA ASP A 169 4.22 -17.05 -8.16
C ASP A 169 5.59 -16.40 -8.38
N PHE A 170 5.74 -15.14 -7.98
CA PHE A 170 6.99 -14.39 -8.09
C PHE A 170 7.12 -13.35 -6.97
N ARG A 171 8.30 -12.74 -6.86
CA ARG A 171 8.60 -11.75 -5.83
C ARG A 171 9.44 -10.60 -6.35
N PHE A 172 9.11 -9.38 -5.93
CA PHE A 172 9.94 -8.20 -6.13
C PHE A 172 10.65 -7.81 -4.84
N LYS A 173 11.92 -7.46 -4.98
CA LYS A 173 12.73 -6.93 -3.88
C LYS A 173 12.73 -5.40 -3.94
N MET A 174 12.05 -4.77 -2.99
CA MET A 174 12.19 -3.34 -2.75
C MET A 174 13.61 -3.05 -2.26
N LYS A 175 14.24 -2.01 -2.83
CA LYS A 175 15.57 -1.52 -2.46
C LYS A 175 15.45 -0.03 -2.23
N GLU A 176 16.34 0.53 -1.41
CA GLU A 176 16.32 1.97 -1.09
C GLU A 176 16.38 2.85 -2.34
N ARG A 177 17.16 2.46 -3.36
CA ARG A 177 17.19 3.18 -4.65
C ARG A 177 15.81 3.36 -5.28
N HIS A 178 14.90 2.39 -5.15
CA HIS A 178 13.56 2.49 -5.72
C HIS A 178 12.72 3.51 -4.94
N LEU A 179 12.94 3.64 -3.63
CA LEU A 179 12.31 4.68 -2.82
C LEU A 179 12.86 6.06 -3.20
N GLN A 180 14.18 6.18 -3.32
CA GLN A 180 14.88 7.41 -3.70
C GLN A 180 14.39 7.96 -5.05
N THR A 181 14.28 7.12 -6.08
CA THR A 181 13.87 7.56 -7.43
C THR A 181 12.36 7.73 -7.59
N SER A 182 11.56 7.33 -6.60
CA SER A 182 10.09 7.35 -6.67
C SER A 182 9.48 8.34 -5.70
N GLN A 183 10.21 9.39 -5.30
CA GLN A 183 9.61 10.45 -4.51
C GLN A 183 8.74 11.36 -5.38
N PHE A 184 7.68 11.89 -4.77
CA PHE A 184 7.00 13.06 -5.30
C PHE A 184 7.94 14.28 -5.24
N PRO A 185 7.76 15.28 -6.13
CA PRO A 185 8.44 16.56 -5.95
C PRO A 185 8.01 17.21 -4.63
N ASP A 186 8.86 18.09 -4.07
CA ASP A 186 8.55 18.77 -2.80
C ASP A 186 7.29 19.63 -2.89
N ILE A 187 6.95 20.12 -4.08
CA ILE A 187 5.71 20.84 -4.37
C ILE A 187 5.01 20.14 -5.55
N ILE A 188 3.75 19.78 -5.35
CA ILE A 188 2.86 19.27 -6.40
C ILE A 188 1.84 20.35 -6.72
N ASP A 189 1.77 20.74 -8.00
CA ASP A 189 0.72 21.63 -8.51
C ASP A 189 -0.51 20.80 -8.87
N LEU A 190 -1.65 21.10 -8.24
CA LEU A 190 -2.93 20.44 -8.50
C LEU A 190 -3.78 21.17 -9.56
N GLY A 191 -3.28 22.28 -10.10
CA GLY A 191 -4.06 23.20 -10.92
C GLY A 191 -4.84 24.20 -10.07
N GLU A 192 -5.34 25.26 -10.72
CA GLU A 192 -6.19 26.30 -10.11
C GLU A 192 -5.55 27.00 -8.88
N GLY A 193 -4.22 27.03 -8.82
CA GLY A 193 -3.47 27.66 -7.72
C GLY A 193 -3.36 26.81 -6.45
N ALA A 194 -3.95 25.61 -6.42
CA ALA A 194 -3.82 24.68 -5.31
C ALA A 194 -2.49 23.92 -5.37
N LYS A 195 -1.75 23.93 -4.25
CA LYS A 195 -0.44 23.25 -4.13
C LYS A 195 -0.44 22.30 -2.94
N LEU A 196 0.23 21.17 -3.09
CA LEU A 196 0.58 20.29 -1.98
C LEU A 196 2.08 20.41 -1.73
N GLU A 197 2.45 20.69 -0.49
CA GLU A 197 3.84 20.74 -0.06
C GLU A 197 4.19 19.50 0.76
N ARG A 198 5.37 18.93 0.51
CA ARG A 198 5.88 17.80 1.29
C ARG A 198 5.90 18.15 2.78
N PRO A 199 5.37 17.29 3.67
CA PRO A 199 5.45 17.53 5.11
C PRO A 199 6.89 17.70 5.58
N LYS A 200 7.15 18.73 6.38
CA LYS A 200 8.47 18.97 6.99
C LYS A 200 8.98 17.78 7.81
N THR A 201 8.08 17.03 8.42
CA THR A 201 8.40 15.81 9.18
C THR A 201 8.85 14.64 8.32
N TRP A 202 8.71 14.74 6.99
CA TRP A 202 9.10 13.71 6.01
C TRP A 202 10.24 14.19 5.11
N ALA A 203 10.86 15.34 5.41
CA ALA A 203 12.01 15.89 4.70
C ALA A 203 13.32 15.33 5.27
#